data_AF-A0A9J5VZ42-F1
#
_entry.id   AF-A0A9J5VZ42-F1
#
_cell.length_a   1.000
_cell.length_b   1.000
_cell.length_c   1.000
_cell.angle_alpha   90.00
_cell.angle_beta   90.00
_cell.angle_gamma   90.00
#
_symmetry.space_group_name_H-M   'P 1'
#
loop_
_entity.id
_entity.type
_entity.pdbx_description
1 polymer ?
#
loop_
_entity_poly.entity_id
_entity_poly.type
_entity_poly.pdbx_seq_one_letter_code
_entity_poly.pdbx_strand_id
1 'polypeptide(L)'
;MYLMQHEQQREHGASFIECYMKEYRASKQEAYAEAQRQIANAWKDINNDYLHATQIPTFFLEPALNLSRLVDILQEDDFTDSQIP
;
A
#
# COMPACT_ATOMS: atom_id res chain seq x y z
N MET A 1 -8.03 -4.16 0.55
CA MET A 1 -9.33 -3.52 0.17
C MET A 1 -9.87 -2.61 1.27
N TYR A 2 -9.75 -3.01 2.55
CA TYR A 2 -10.31 -2.29 3.70
C TYR A 2 -9.65 -0.92 3.97
N LEU A 3 -8.32 -0.83 3.90
CA LEU A 3 -7.61 0.45 4.12
C LEU A 3 -7.99 1.54 3.10
N MET A 4 -8.19 1.21 1.83
CA MET A 4 -8.58 2.22 0.82
C MET A 4 -10.03 2.69 0.95
N GLN A 5 -10.89 1.96 1.67
CA GLN A 5 -12.19 2.49 2.09
C GLN A 5 -12.06 3.40 3.32
N HIS A 6 -11.11 3.10 4.22
CA HIS A 6 -10.87 3.85 5.45
C HIS A 6 -10.01 5.13 5.24
N GLU A 7 -9.15 5.17 4.23
CA GLU A 7 -8.44 6.40 3.79
C GLU A 7 -9.43 7.52 3.47
N GLN A 8 -10.56 7.17 2.84
CA GLN A 8 -11.62 8.12 2.49
C GLN A 8 -12.31 8.75 3.72
N GLN A 9 -12.16 8.16 4.91
CA GLN A 9 -12.68 8.69 6.18
C GLN A 9 -11.69 9.58 6.95
N ARG A 10 -10.42 9.64 6.53
CA ARG A 10 -9.43 10.51 7.18
C ARG A 10 -9.60 11.95 6.68
N GLU A 11 -9.77 12.90 7.60
CA GLU A 11 -9.96 14.34 7.29
C GLU A 11 -8.76 14.99 6.57
N HIS A 12 -7.60 14.31 6.53
CA HIS A 12 -6.35 14.87 6.02
C HIS A 12 -5.97 14.28 4.66
N GLY A 13 -6.32 15.01 3.59
CA GLY A 13 -5.86 14.80 2.21
C GLY A 13 -6.79 13.93 1.34
N ALA A 14 -6.85 14.23 0.04
CA ALA A 14 -7.58 13.41 -0.91
C ALA A 14 -6.88 12.05 -1.07
N SER A 15 -7.65 10.96 -0.99
CA SER A 15 -7.13 9.60 -1.15
C SER A 15 -6.59 9.36 -2.57
N PHE A 16 -5.75 8.33 -2.76
CA PHE A 16 -5.31 7.92 -4.09
C PHE A 16 -6.51 7.66 -5.01
N ILE A 17 -7.55 7.01 -4.49
CA ILE A 17 -8.77 6.69 -5.23
C ILE A 17 -9.48 7.96 -5.71
N GLU A 18 -9.65 8.94 -4.84
CA GLU A 18 -10.30 10.21 -5.20
C GLU A 18 -9.48 11.03 -6.20
N CYS A 19 -8.15 11.08 -6.00
CA CYS A 19 -7.25 11.72 -6.94
C CYS A 19 -7.34 11.06 -8.33
N TYR A 20 -7.26 9.73 -8.38
CA TYR A 20 -7.30 8.97 -9.62
C TYR A 20 -8.64 9.14 -10.36
N MET A 21 -9.76 9.02 -9.65
CA MET A 21 -11.09 9.24 -10.24
C MET A 21 -11.23 10.66 -10.81
N LYS A 22 -10.73 11.68 -10.09
CA LYS A 22 -10.81 13.08 -10.53
C LYS A 22 -9.92 13.36 -11.73
N GLU A 23 -8.68 12.87 -11.71
CA GLU A 23 -7.68 13.11 -12.76
C GLU A 23 -8.03 12.40 -14.07
N TYR A 24 -8.42 11.13 -13.97
CA TYR A 24 -8.64 10.27 -15.15
C TYR A 24 -10.12 10.12 -15.52
N ARG A 25 -11.04 10.77 -14.79
CA ARG A 25 -12.50 10.59 -14.91
C ARG A 25 -12.91 9.11 -14.84
N ALA A 26 -12.17 8.34 -14.05
CA ALA A 26 -12.34 6.91 -13.91
C ALA A 26 -13.42 6.56 -12.89
N SER A 27 -13.97 5.36 -13.02
CA SER A 27 -14.81 4.74 -11.99
C SER A 27 -13.99 4.37 -10.75
N LYS A 28 -14.68 4.21 -9.62
CA LYS A 28 -14.05 3.75 -8.38
C LYS A 28 -13.40 2.37 -8.56
N GLN A 29 -14.01 1.49 -9.36
CA GLN A 29 -13.48 0.14 -9.65
C GLN A 29 -12.17 0.18 -10.45
N GLU A 30 -12.08 1.05 -11.46
CA GLU A 30 -10.85 1.26 -12.22
C GLU A 30 -9.73 1.83 -11.33
N ALA A 31 -10.06 2.75 -10.42
CA ALA A 31 -9.11 3.27 -9.44
C ALA A 31 -8.59 2.18 -8.48
N TYR A 32 -9.47 1.30 -8.01
CA TYR A 32 -9.08 0.15 -7.18
C TYR A 32 -8.17 -0.82 -7.94
N ALA A 33 -8.51 -1.16 -9.18
CA ALA A 33 -7.72 -2.06 -10.01
C ALA A 33 -6.32 -1.48 -10.27
N GLU A 34 -6.24 -0.17 -10.53
CA GLU A 34 -4.96 0.51 -10.72
C GLU A 34 -4.11 0.53 -9.45
N ALA A 35 -4.71 0.82 -8.28
CA ALA A 35 -3.99 0.77 -7.01
C ALA A 35 -3.41 -0.63 -6.76
N GLN A 36 -4.19 -1.69 -6.99
CA GLN A 36 -3.71 -3.07 -6.88
C GLN A 36 -2.57 -3.38 -7.85
N ARG A 37 -2.67 -2.87 -9.09
CA ARG A 37 -1.60 -3.01 -10.09
C ARG A 37 -0.32 -2.32 -9.63
N GLN A 38 -0.40 -1.11 -9.07
CA GLN A 38 0.77 -0.39 -8.57
C GLN A 38 1.40 -1.08 -7.36
N ILE A 39 0.60 -1.55 -6.41
CA ILE A 39 1.09 -2.34 -5.26
C ILE A 39 1.82 -3.60 -5.74
N ALA A 40 1.23 -4.35 -6.68
CA ALA A 40 1.85 -5.56 -7.23
C ALA A 40 3.16 -5.27 -7.98
N ASN A 41 3.26 -4.13 -8.68
CA ASN A 41 4.49 -3.72 -9.33
C ASN A 41 5.56 -3.28 -8.31
N ALA A 42 5.18 -2.49 -7.30
CA ALA A 42 6.10 -2.09 -6.24
C ALA A 42 6.69 -3.31 -5.51
N TRP A 43 5.89 -4.35 -5.27
CA TRP A 43 6.39 -5.62 -4.72
C TRP A 43 7.41 -6.32 -5.63
N LYS A 44 7.21 -6.30 -6.95
CA LYS A 44 8.18 -6.85 -7.90
C LYS A 44 9.49 -6.07 -7.87
N ASP A 45 9.41 -4.74 -7.83
CA ASP A 45 10.57 -3.87 -7.79
C ASP A 45 11.36 -4.08 -6.48
N ILE A 46 10.68 -4.09 -5.33
CA ILE A 46 11.29 -4.40 -4.02
C ILE A 46 12.00 -5.75 -4.03
N ASN A 47 11.36 -6.80 -4.55
CA ASN A 47 11.96 -8.13 -4.60
C ASN A 47 13.17 -8.18 -5.52
N ASN A 48 13.08 -7.55 -6.69
CA ASN A 48 14.19 -7.45 -7.64
C ASN A 48 15.38 -6.72 -7.02
N ASP A 49 15.15 -5.54 -6.47
CA ASP A 49 16.20 -4.70 -5.88
C ASP A 49 16.83 -5.38 -4.67
N TYR A 50 16.03 -6.02 -3.81
CA TYR A 50 16.53 -6.77 -2.66
C TYR A 50 17.41 -7.96 -3.08
N LEU A 51 17.02 -8.70 -4.13
CA LEU A 51 17.84 -9.80 -4.67
C LEU A 51 19.16 -9.30 -5.29
N HIS A 52 19.16 -8.10 -5.85
CA HIS A 52 20.32 -7.52 -6.52
C HIS A 52 21.17 -6.60 -5.61
N ALA A 53 20.74 -6.34 -4.38
CA ALA A 53 21.45 -5.49 -3.43
C ALA A 53 22.69 -6.19 -2.83
N THR A 54 23.70 -6.41 -3.67
CA THR A 54 24.96 -7.07 -3.30
C THR A 54 25.94 -6.14 -2.58
N GLN A 55 25.77 -4.82 -2.73
CA GLN A 55 26.66 -3.79 -2.18
C GLN A 55 26.13 -3.17 -0.89
N ILE A 56 24.86 -3.42 -0.53
CA ILE A 56 24.21 -2.86 0.65
C ILE A 56 23.96 -4.01 1.63
N PRO A 57 24.50 -3.95 2.86
CA PRO A 57 24.19 -4.96 3.88
C PRO A 57 22.68 -5.05 4.14
N THR A 58 22.15 -6.27 4.30
CA THR A 58 20.71 -6.52 4.42
C THR A 58 20.05 -5.79 5.58
N PHE A 59 20.77 -5.57 6.69
CA PHE A 59 20.25 -4.86 7.85
C PHE A 59 19.86 -3.39 7.56
N PHE A 60 20.36 -2.80 6.47
CA PHE A 60 19.90 -1.48 6.01
C PHE A 60 18.61 -1.54 5.19
N LEU A 61 18.32 -2.68 4.56
CA LEU A 61 17.16 -2.90 3.69
C LEU A 61 15.97 -3.50 4.46
N GLU A 62 16.27 -4.34 5.44
CA GLU A 62 15.30 -5.04 6.29
C GLU A 62 14.27 -4.10 6.93
N PRO A 63 14.61 -2.92 7.47
CA PRO A 63 13.61 -2.02 8.05
C PRO A 63 12.57 -1.56 7.03
N ALA A 64 12.98 -1.20 5.81
CA ALA A 64 12.07 -0.77 4.75
C ALA A 64 11.18 -1.94 4.29
N LEU A 65 11.79 -3.11 4.05
CA LEU A 65 11.07 -4.32 3.66
C LEU A 65 10.06 -4.76 4.72
N ASN A 66 10.44 -4.72 6.00
CA ASN A 66 9.57 -5.09 7.11
C ASN A 66 8.42 -4.09 7.30
N LEU A 67 8.66 -2.80 7.06
CA LEU A 67 7.59 -1.81 7.08
C LEU A 67 6.58 -2.05 5.96
N SER A 68 7.04 -2.33 4.72
CA SER A 68 6.15 -2.67 3.60
C SER A 68 5.31 -3.92 3.91
N ARG A 69 5.91 -4.96 4.49
CA ARG A 69 5.19 -6.18 4.93
C ARG A 69 4.18 -5.89 6.03
N LEU A 70 4.54 -5.07 7.01
CA LEU A 70 3.64 -4.71 8.10
C LEU A 70 2.39 -4.01 7.57
N VAL A 71 2.55 -3.05 6.65
CA VAL A 71 1.41 -2.36 6.02
C VAL A 71 0.53 -3.34 5.24
N ASP A 72 1.12 -4.29 4.52
CA ASP A 72 0.40 -5.32 3.76
C ASP A 72 -0.40 -6.25 4.69
N ILE A 73 0.19 -6.70 5.79
CA ILE A 73 -0.49 -7.51 6.82
C ILE A 73 -1.64 -6.72 7.46
N LEU A 74 -1.41 -5.47 7.84
CA LEU A 74 -2.45 -4.59 8.40
C LEU A 74 -3.55 -4.24 7.39
N GLN A 75 -3.34 -4.51 6.10
CA GLN A 75 -4.35 -4.36 5.06
C GLN A 75 -5.20 -5.62 4.89
N GLU A 76 -4.64 -6.78 5.22
CA GLU A 76 -5.33 -8.08 5.19
C GLU A 76 -6.07 -8.37 6.50
N ASP A 77 -5.52 -7.93 7.64
CA ASP A 77 -6.14 -8.05 8.97
C ASP A 77 -6.89 -6.76 9.38
N ASP A 78 -8.11 -6.92 9.87
CA ASP A 78 -8.97 -5.85 10.42
C ASP A 78 -8.46 -5.37 11.78
N PHE A 79 -7.26 -4.77 11.81
CA PHE A 79 -6.69 -4.19 13.02
C PHE A 79 -7.49 -3.00 13.56
N THR A 80 -8.48 -2.52 12.80
CA THR A 80 -9.43 -1.47 13.19
C THR A 80 -10.57 -1.97 14.08
N ASP A 81 -10.81 -3.28 14.17
CA ASP A 81 -11.84 -3.88 15.05
C ASP A 81 -11.29 -4.35 16.40
N SER A 82 -10.08 -3.91 16.77
CA SER A 82 -9.60 -4.01 18.15
C SER A 82 -10.42 -3.06 19.04
N GLN A 83 -11.61 -3.50 19.45
CA GLN A 83 -12.28 -2.94 20.62
C GLN A 83 -11.34 -3.12 21.81
N ILE A 84 -10.65 -2.04 22.15
CA ILE A 84 -10.04 -1.88 23.47
C ILE A 84 -11.22 -1.88 24.46
N PRO A 85 -11.21 -2.73 25.50
CA PRO A 85 -12.33 -2.84 26.45
C PRO A 85 -12.65 -1.53 27.17
#